data_AF-A0AAU3QZV8-F1
#
_entry.id   AF-A0AAU3QZV8-F1
#
_cell.length_a   1.000
_cell.length_b   1.000
_cell.length_c   1.000
_cell.angle_alpha   90.00
_cell.angle_beta   90.00
_cell.angle_gamma   90.00
#
_symmetry.space_group_name_H-M   'P 1'
#
loop_
_entity.id
_entity.type
_entity.pdbx_description
1 polymer ?
#
loop_
_entity_poly.entity_id
_entity_poly.type
_entity_poly.pdbx_seq_one_letter_code
_entity_poly.pdbx_strand_id
1 'polypeptide(L)'
;MPDTLAHEVTVDCFDVQLDNGENLKDLAVGDYLNLTEPAAGMQVGLWQVVAYHGEFQDRATMRPVSSTEWTELRRAEAEKFDAIWAPTAPVKEI
;
A
#
# COMPACT_ATOMS: atom_id res chain seq x y z
N MET A 1 -2.29 7.20 24.97
CA MET A 1 -3.11 7.75 23.86
C MET A 1 -3.88 6.58 23.30
N PRO A 2 -5.22 6.58 23.24
CA PRO A 2 -5.93 5.49 22.59
C PRO A 2 -5.53 5.50 21.11
N ASP A 3 -4.91 4.42 20.69
CA ASP A 3 -4.61 4.06 19.31
C ASP A 3 -5.96 4.04 18.58
N THR A 4 -6.39 5.18 18.05
CA THR A 4 -7.59 5.25 17.24
C THR A 4 -7.15 4.70 15.90
N LEU A 5 -7.12 3.36 15.81
CA LEU A 5 -7.01 2.67 14.53
C LEU A 5 -8.03 3.34 13.63
N ALA A 6 -7.55 4.10 12.65
CA ALA A 6 -8.43 4.79 11.73
C ALA A 6 -9.37 3.73 11.14
N HIS A 7 -10.66 4.03 11.08
CA HIS A 7 -11.61 3.09 10.52
C HIS A 7 -11.42 3.04 9.00
N GLU A 8 -11.84 1.94 8.37
CA GLU A 8 -11.91 1.87 6.91
C GLU A 8 -12.72 3.05 6.39
N VAL A 9 -12.17 3.75 5.39
CA VAL A 9 -12.81 4.91 4.77
C VAL A 9 -13.11 4.60 3.32
N THR A 10 -14.23 5.12 2.81
CA THR A 10 -14.52 5.08 1.38
C THR A 10 -14.26 6.46 0.80
N VAL A 11 -13.37 6.51 -0.20
CA VAL A 11 -12.91 7.74 -0.82
C VAL A 11 -13.26 7.74 -2.30
N ASP A 12 -13.47 8.93 -2.85
CA ASP A 12 -13.56 9.10 -4.30
C ASP A 12 -12.15 9.00 -4.88
N CYS A 13 -12.00 8.22 -5.95
CA CYS A 13 -10.68 8.00 -6.53
C CYS A 13 -10.07 9.28 -7.09
N PHE A 14 -10.89 10.24 -7.53
CA PHE A 14 -10.41 11.51 -8.08
C PHE A 14 -9.98 12.52 -7.01
N ASP A 15 -10.38 12.32 -5.75
CA ASP A 15 -9.98 13.19 -4.63
C ASP A 15 -8.54 12.89 -4.16
N VAL A 16 -7.97 11.77 -4.60
CA VAL A 16 -6.63 11.33 -4.23
C VAL A 16 -5.73 11.33 -5.45
N GLN A 17 -4.75 12.23 -5.45
CA GLN A 17 -3.69 12.28 -6.46
C GLN A 17 -2.45 11.56 -5.95
N LEU A 18 -1.95 10.64 -6.76
CA LEU A 18 -0.71 9.91 -6.55
C LEU A 18 0.50 10.74 -7.00
N ASP A 19 1.70 10.43 -6.49
CA ASP A 19 2.93 11.15 -6.85
C ASP A 19 3.30 11.07 -8.34
N ASN A 20 2.81 10.05 -9.06
CA ASN A 20 2.96 9.92 -10.51
C ASN A 20 1.98 10.82 -11.31
N GLY A 21 1.13 11.59 -10.62
CA GLY A 21 0.08 12.42 -11.21
C GLY A 21 -1.20 11.65 -11.54
N GLU A 22 -1.23 10.34 -11.32
CA GLU A 22 -2.42 9.51 -11.48
C GLU A 22 -3.28 9.56 -10.21
N ASN A 23 -4.30 8.71 -10.16
CA ASN A 23 -5.25 8.66 -9.06
C ASN A 23 -5.37 7.23 -8.52
N LEU A 24 -6.20 7.05 -7.50
CA LEU A 24 -6.38 5.75 -6.86
C LEU A 24 -6.76 4.59 -7.79
N LYS A 25 -7.23 4.84 -9.02
CA LYS A 25 -7.58 3.77 -9.98
C LYS A 25 -6.37 3.08 -10.61
N ASP A 26 -5.17 3.65 -10.48
CA ASP A 26 -3.94 2.98 -10.92
C ASP A 26 -3.54 1.84 -9.97
N LEU A 27 -4.04 1.84 -8.74
CA LEU A 27 -3.82 0.78 -7.77
C LEU A 27 -4.81 -0.38 -7.97
N ALA A 28 -4.39 -1.61 -7.62
CA ALA A 28 -5.28 -2.75 -7.56
C ALA A 28 -5.79 -3.01 -6.13
N VAL A 29 -6.83 -3.83 -6.00
CA VAL A 29 -7.24 -4.33 -4.68
C VAL A 29 -6.09 -5.13 -4.07
N GLY A 30 -5.70 -4.77 -2.85
CA GLY A 30 -4.56 -5.32 -2.13
C GLY A 30 -3.31 -4.45 -2.19
N ASP A 31 -3.22 -3.50 -3.12
CA ASP A 31 -2.12 -2.53 -3.19
C ASP A 31 -2.13 -1.55 -2.02
N TYR A 32 -0.96 -0.95 -1.80
CA TYR A 32 -0.71 -0.05 -0.70
C TYR A 32 -0.43 1.37 -1.21
N LEU A 33 -1.03 2.35 -0.55
CA LEU A 33 -0.81 3.78 -0.74
C LEU A 33 -0.17 4.36 0.52
N ASN A 34 1.00 4.97 0.36
CA ASN A 34 1.64 5.73 1.45
C ASN A 34 1.28 7.21 1.34
N LEU A 35 0.39 7.68 2.22
CA LEU A 35 0.02 9.09 2.29
C LEU A 35 1.01 9.86 3.16
N THR A 36 1.69 10.83 2.55
CA THR A 36 2.57 11.79 3.24
C THR A 36 1.81 12.99 3.80
N GLU A 37 0.64 13.29 3.23
CA GLU A 37 -0.28 14.36 3.63
C GLU A 37 -1.71 13.82 3.75
N PRO A 38 -2.58 14.40 4.59
CA PRO A 38 -3.96 13.94 4.73
C PRO A 38 -4.79 14.29 3.47
N ALA A 39 -5.55 13.33 2.93
CA ALA A 39 -6.38 13.50 1.74
C ALA A 39 -7.67 12.68 1.84
N ALA A 40 -8.78 13.18 1.29
CA ALA A 40 -10.08 12.47 1.23
C ALA A 40 -10.57 11.87 2.57
N GLY A 41 -10.20 12.46 3.72
CA GLY A 41 -10.52 11.92 5.04
C GLY A 41 -9.58 10.82 5.55
N MET A 42 -8.58 10.43 4.75
CA MET A 42 -7.44 9.62 5.18
C MET A 42 -6.42 10.47 5.93
N GLN A 43 -5.86 9.90 6.99
CA GLN A 43 -4.73 10.47 7.73
C GLN A 43 -3.41 10.08 7.07
N VAL A 44 -2.35 10.83 7.39
CA VAL A 44 -0.96 10.48 7.01
C VAL A 44 -0.63 9.07 7.49
N GLY A 45 -0.05 8.26 6.61
CA GLY A 45 0.30 6.87 6.89
C GLY A 45 0.05 5.94 5.71
N LEU A 46 0.19 4.65 5.97
CA LEU A 46 -0.01 3.62 4.96
C LEU A 46 -1.46 3.16 4.94
N TRP A 47 -2.02 3.04 3.75
CA TRP A 47 -3.38 2.57 3.49
C TRP A 47 -3.36 1.45 2.46
N GLN A 48 -4.26 0.49 2.59
CA GLN A 48 -4.44 -0.60 1.65
C GLN A 48 -5.78 -0.46 0.94
N VAL A 49 -5.79 -0.67 -0.37
CA VAL A 49 -7.01 -0.75 -1.16
C VAL A 49 -7.72 -2.08 -0.85
N VAL A 50 -8.93 -2.02 -0.32
CA VAL A 50 -9.71 -3.22 0.04
C VAL A 50 -10.72 -3.59 -1.04
N ALA A 51 -11.36 -2.59 -1.65
CA ALA A 51 -12.39 -2.80 -2.67
C ALA A 51 -12.61 -1.53 -3.49
N TYR A 52 -13.00 -1.69 -4.76
CA TYR A 52 -13.57 -0.61 -5.57
C TYR A 52 -15.09 -0.75 -5.67
N HIS A 53 -15.77 0.39 -5.73
CA HIS A 53 -17.22 0.53 -5.75
C HIS A 53 -17.68 1.42 -6.90
N GLY A 54 -18.93 1.23 -7.29
CA GLY A 54 -19.55 1.96 -8.40
C GLY A 54 -19.39 1.25 -9.75
N GLU A 55 -20.25 1.60 -10.70
CA GLU A 55 -20.24 1.01 -12.05
C GLU A 55 -18.90 1.27 -12.76
N PHE A 56 -18.26 2.39 -12.46
CA PHE A 56 -16.99 2.81 -13.04
C PHE A 56 -15.80 2.66 -12.10
N GLN A 57 -15.97 2.01 -10.93
CA GLN A 57 -14.93 1.93 -9.91
C GLN A 57 -14.41 3.33 -9.52
N ASP A 58 -15.34 4.27 -9.37
CA ASP A 58 -15.10 5.67 -9.01
C ASP A 58 -14.74 5.85 -7.53
N ARG A 59 -15.06 4.88 -6.68
CA ARG A 59 -14.79 4.94 -5.24
C ARG A 59 -13.99 3.74 -4.78
N ALA A 60 -13.08 3.96 -3.83
CA ALA A 60 -12.26 2.91 -3.23
C ALA A 60 -12.47 2.88 -1.72
N THR A 61 -12.59 1.69 -1.14
CA THR A 61 -12.47 1.50 0.31
C THR A 61 -11.00 1.30 0.65
N MET A 62 -10.50 2.17 1.52
CA MET A 62 -9.14 2.18 2.01
C MET A 62 -9.13 1.78 3.48
N ARG A 63 -8.25 0.86 3.83
CA ARG A 63 -8.00 0.45 5.22
C ARG A 63 -6.63 0.95 5.67
N PRO A 64 -6.51 1.60 6.83
CA PRO A 64 -5.21 1.98 7.33
C PRO A 64 -4.45 0.74 7.75
N VAL A 65 -3.16 0.72 7.44
CA VAL A 65 -2.25 -0.38 7.77
C VAL A 65 -1.45 0.04 9.00
N SER A 66 -1.47 -0.82 10.02
CA SER A 66 -0.76 -0.56 11.27
C SER A 66 0.75 -0.57 11.04
N SER A 67 1.50 0.18 11.84
CA SER A 67 2.98 0.16 11.80
C SER A 67 3.58 -1.23 12.01
N THR A 68 2.91 -2.08 12.81
CA THR A 68 3.26 -3.49 12.98
C THR A 68 3.12 -4.28 11.67
N GLU A 69 1.96 -4.19 11.01
CA GLU A 69 1.71 -4.84 9.72
C GLU A 69 2.68 -4.32 8.66
N TRP A 70 2.98 -3.01 8.65
CA TRP A 70 3.97 -2.44 7.75
C TRP A 70 5.38 -2.98 7.98
N THR A 71 5.77 -3.17 9.24
CA THR A 71 7.08 -3.77 9.59
C THR A 71 7.17 -5.21 9.10
N GLU A 72 6.08 -5.98 9.21
CA GLU A 72 6.01 -7.35 8.69
C GLU A 72 6.02 -7.38 7.15
N LEU A 73 5.31 -6.48 6.49
CA LEU A 73 5.33 -6.34 5.02
C LEU A 73 6.73 -5.99 4.52
N ARG A 74 7.39 -5.00 5.13
CA ARG A 74 8.76 -4.59 4.78
C ARG A 74 9.76 -5.72 5.00
N ARG A 75 9.58 -6.53 6.04
CA ARG A 75 10.39 -7.72 6.27
C ARG A 75 10.18 -8.74 5.14
N ALA A 76 8.94 -9.02 4.77
CA ALA A 76 8.62 -9.94 3.69
C ALA A 76 9.11 -9.46 2.30
N GLU A 77 9.08 -8.15 2.04
CA GLU A 77 9.65 -7.55 0.83
C GLU A 77 11.19 -7.60 0.81
N ALA A 78 11.83 -7.37 1.96
CA ALA A 78 13.29 -7.52 2.09
C ALA A 78 13.73 -8.97 1.88
N GLU A 79 12.96 -9.95 2.38
CA GLU A 79 13.19 -11.38 2.14
C GLU A 79 13.02 -11.76 0.65
N LYS A 80 12.06 -11.14 -0.05
CA LYS A 80 11.92 -11.29 -1.51
C LYS A 80 13.11 -10.69 -2.27
N PHE A 81 13.63 -9.54 -1.86
CA PHE A 81 14.80 -8.93 -2.50
C PHE A 81 16.08 -9.75 -2.29
N ASP A 82 16.28 -10.34 -1.11
CA ASP A 82 17.41 -11.23 -0.81
C ASP A 82 17.36 -12.51 -1.66
N ALA A 83 16.16 -13.08 -1.87
CA ALA A 83 15.96 -14.25 -2.71
C ALA A 83 16.25 -14.01 -4.21
N ILE A 84 16.17 -12.75 -4.68
CA ILE A 84 16.49 -12.38 -6.07
C ILE A 84 18.01 -12.20 -6.27
N TRP A 85 18.77 -11.89 -5.21
CA TRP A 85 20.22 -11.67 -5.28
C TRP A 85 21.07 -12.85 -4.80
N ALA A 86 20.48 -13.94 -4.33
CA ALA A 86 21.23 -15.14 -3.97
C ALA A 86 22.03 -15.66 -5.17
N PRO A 87 23.38 -15.62 -5.15
CA PRO A 87 24.18 -16.14 -6.25
C PRO A 87 23.97 -17.66 -6.32
N THR A 88 23.51 -18.13 -7.47
CA THR A 88 23.38 -19.55 -7.78
C THR A 88 24.77 -20.19 -7.86
N ALA A 89 25.11 -20.92 -6.80
CA ALA A 89 26.18 -21.93 -6.70
C ALA A 89 27.65 -21.44 -6.81
N PRO A 90 28.59 -22.11 -6.10
CA PRO A 90 30.01 -21.81 -6.22
C PRO A 90 30.54 -22.25 -7.59
N VAL A 91 31.16 -21.31 -8.33
CA VAL A 91 32.06 -21.66 -9.43
C VAL A 91 33.21 -22.48 -8.85
N LYS A 92 33.25 -23.77 -9.20
CA LYS A 92 34.40 -24.64 -8.94
C LYS A 92 35.42 -24.35 -10.05
N GLU A 93 36.42 -23.52 -9.77
CA GLU A 93 37.59 -23.40 -10.63
C GLU A 93 38.30 -24.76 -10.73
N ILE A 94 38.65 -25.14 -11.97
CA ILE A 94 39.41 -26.34 -12.34
C ILE A 94 40.84 -25.93 -12.68
#